data_AF-A0A1G9KU28-F1
#
_entry.id   AF-A0A1G9KU28-F1
#
_cell.length_a   1.000
_cell.length_b   1.000
_cell.length_c   1.000
_cell.angle_alpha   90.00
_cell.angle_beta   90.00
_cell.angle_gamma   90.00
#
_symmetry.space_group_name_H-M   'P 1'
#
loop_
_entity.id
_entity.type
_entity.pdbx_description
1 polymer ?
#
loop_
_entity_poly.entity_id
_entity_poly.type
_entity_poly.pdbx_seq_one_letter_code
_entity_poly.pdbx_strand_id
1 'polypeptide(L)'
;MSDNFFGGQLKISITLGATLLTAALVAGPICGASAAPAAPPVPVATQSASVESLDLFPASKRQMIIDTFDAINRFRATKHLMPLKFNVRISTISQKWSNKMATTGRFEHNSDYVTGAPAGYFSASENIALGYTAGQDLVNGWISSPGHNANMSQPDATFMGIGISTGSRGTYATANHFGYPAGTVPPGSYNSPRDYFNGRPALRATSGTPAALDPTVDWEKLTYTIPAKTGVIYLVNGAVKAAGTYPFRSIVVTIDVKTAAGGHTLTAWTYDLSSLAVTAAAPKFSQAKGTYTIPATSSVTYLVNGAVKPPGTYSRSTRITITAEAAPGHILTGTSSWSIDFRKAVTAAKPAMNSTTNRYTIPKQTGVAYFVNGKPVPAGTYKAANGKTVNFTAKAASSAYRLTGTSTWSYRF
;
A
#
# COMPACT_ATOMS: atom_id res chain seq x y z
N MET A 1 -35.89 25.65 19.98
CA MET A 1 -36.71 24.45 19.68
C MET A 1 -35.92 23.62 18.69
N SER A 2 -35.52 22.46 19.18
CA SER A 2 -34.66 21.46 18.54
C SER A 2 -35.48 20.60 17.59
N ASP A 3 -35.07 20.48 16.33
CA ASP A 3 -35.51 19.40 15.46
C ASP A 3 -34.29 18.68 14.88
N ASN A 4 -33.99 17.54 15.50
CA ASN A 4 -33.03 16.54 15.04
C ASN A 4 -33.67 15.71 13.93
N PHE A 5 -33.25 15.91 12.69
CA PHE A 5 -33.48 14.96 11.60
C PHE A 5 -32.20 14.14 11.35
N PHE A 6 -31.99 13.09 12.15
CA PHE A 6 -31.07 12.00 11.81
C PHE A 6 -31.82 11.00 10.93
N GLY A 7 -31.67 11.15 9.62
CA GLY A 7 -32.27 10.26 8.63
C GLY A 7 -31.58 8.88 8.56
N GLY A 8 -32.39 7.84 8.71
CA GLY A 8 -32.29 6.58 7.95
C GLY A 8 -31.05 5.70 8.16
N GLN A 9 -31.04 4.92 9.24
CA GLN A 9 -30.17 3.74 9.39
C GLN A 9 -30.62 2.63 8.43
N LEU A 10 -29.77 2.21 7.48
CA LEU A 10 -29.89 0.91 6.83
C LEU A 10 -28.78 -0.02 7.35
N LYS A 11 -29.06 -0.73 8.45
CA LYS A 11 -28.21 -1.80 8.96
C LYS A 11 -28.49 -3.06 8.15
N ILE A 12 -27.69 -3.35 7.13
CA ILE A 12 -27.68 -4.68 6.50
C ILE A 12 -26.64 -5.53 7.23
N SER A 13 -27.09 -6.25 8.26
CA SER A 13 -26.31 -7.34 8.87
C SER A 13 -26.67 -8.64 8.17
N ILE A 14 -25.78 -9.18 7.33
CA ILE A 14 -25.95 -10.51 6.75
C ILE A 14 -25.38 -11.53 7.74
N THR A 15 -26.25 -12.10 8.58
CA THR A 15 -25.92 -13.23 9.45
C THR A 15 -26.34 -14.53 8.75
N LEU A 16 -25.40 -15.38 8.32
CA LEU A 16 -25.73 -16.74 7.90
C LEU A 16 -26.05 -17.58 9.15
N GLY A 17 -27.34 -17.88 9.35
CA GLY A 17 -27.84 -18.68 10.47
C GLY A 17 -27.64 -20.18 10.27
N ALA A 18 -27.13 -20.87 11.29
CA ALA A 18 -27.19 -22.31 11.43
C ALA A 18 -28.41 -22.68 12.29
N THR A 19 -29.35 -23.42 11.71
CA THR A 19 -30.58 -23.89 12.35
C THR A 19 -30.25 -24.98 13.37
N LEU A 20 -30.58 -24.78 14.65
CA LEU A 20 -30.50 -25.79 15.70
C LEU A 20 -31.91 -26.31 16.03
N LEU A 21 -32.03 -27.63 15.97
CA LEU A 21 -33.24 -28.41 16.25
C LEU A 21 -33.57 -28.34 17.75
N THR A 22 -34.81 -27.99 18.09
CA THR A 22 -35.34 -27.97 19.46
C THR A 22 -35.69 -29.38 19.94
N ALA A 23 -35.19 -29.78 21.11
CA ALA A 23 -35.78 -30.83 21.93
C ALA A 23 -35.97 -30.28 23.35
N ALA A 24 -37.23 -30.18 23.76
CA ALA A 24 -37.64 -29.83 25.12
C ALA A 24 -37.66 -31.08 26.00
N LEU A 25 -37.22 -30.99 27.26
CA LEU A 25 -37.76 -31.82 28.34
C LEU A 25 -37.53 -31.17 29.73
N VAL A 26 -38.65 -30.77 30.33
CA VAL A 26 -39.11 -30.86 31.74
C VAL A 26 -38.12 -30.55 32.88
N ALA A 27 -38.47 -29.54 33.67
CA ALA A 27 -37.87 -29.17 34.95
C ALA A 27 -38.40 -30.03 36.12
N GLY A 28 -37.51 -30.35 37.06
CA GLY A 28 -37.82 -30.86 38.40
C GLY A 28 -36.62 -30.61 39.35
N PRO A 29 -36.83 -30.20 40.62
CA PRO A 29 -35.75 -29.67 41.47
C PRO A 29 -35.20 -30.68 42.50
N ILE A 30 -34.08 -30.29 43.12
CA ILE A 30 -33.58 -30.57 44.49
C ILE A 30 -32.21 -31.28 44.59
N CYS A 31 -31.32 -30.58 45.33
CA CYS A 31 -30.14 -30.97 46.11
C CYS A 31 -29.35 -32.26 45.80
N GLY A 32 -28.02 -32.07 45.69
CA GLY A 32 -27.02 -33.11 45.94
C GLY A 32 -25.67 -32.76 45.33
N ALA A 33 -24.86 -31.94 46.02
CA ALA A 33 -23.45 -31.81 45.68
C ALA A 33 -22.73 -33.12 46.02
N SER A 34 -22.41 -33.93 45.01
CA SER A 34 -21.49 -35.06 45.12
C SER A 34 -20.28 -34.77 44.24
N ALA A 35 -19.11 -34.67 44.87
CA ALA A 35 -17.85 -34.43 44.18
C ALA A 35 -17.49 -35.66 43.34
N ALA A 36 -17.40 -35.47 42.03
CA ALA A 36 -16.90 -36.50 41.11
C ALA A 36 -15.39 -36.70 41.30
N PRO A 37 -14.88 -37.96 41.31
CA PRO A 37 -13.46 -38.22 41.45
C PRO A 37 -12.68 -37.73 40.21
N ALA A 38 -11.51 -37.14 40.46
CA ALA A 38 -10.62 -36.64 39.42
C ALA A 38 -10.15 -37.77 38.48
N ALA A 39 -10.33 -37.57 37.18
CA ALA A 39 -9.81 -38.45 36.16
C ALA A 39 -8.26 -38.44 36.18
N PRO A 40 -7.59 -39.58 35.93
CA PRO A 40 -6.14 -39.66 35.90
C PRO A 40 -5.56 -38.77 34.78
N PRO A 41 -4.36 -38.20 34.96
CA PRO A 41 -3.73 -37.39 33.94
C PRO A 41 -3.43 -38.24 32.70
N VAL A 42 -4.00 -37.85 31.56
CA VAL A 42 -3.64 -38.38 30.25
C VAL A 42 -2.15 -38.09 30.02
N PRO A 43 -1.32 -39.08 29.63
CA PRO A 43 0.09 -38.83 29.37
C PRO A 43 0.23 -37.89 28.17
N VAL A 44 0.82 -36.71 28.41
CA VAL A 44 1.22 -35.79 27.35
C VAL A 44 2.32 -36.48 26.55
N ALA A 45 2.01 -36.91 25.33
CA ALA A 45 3.00 -37.35 24.37
C ALA A 45 3.99 -36.20 24.11
N THR A 46 5.19 -36.31 24.66
CA THR A 46 6.31 -35.41 24.42
C THR A 46 6.72 -35.51 22.95
N GLN A 47 6.43 -34.47 22.17
CA GLN A 47 6.94 -34.30 20.81
C GLN A 47 8.48 -34.28 20.82
N SER A 48 9.10 -35.43 20.56
CA SER A 48 10.55 -35.57 20.32
C SER A 48 10.96 -35.32 18.87
N ALA A 49 10.14 -34.63 18.06
CA ALA A 49 10.38 -34.38 16.64
C ALA A 49 11.16 -33.06 16.34
N SER A 50 11.70 -32.38 17.36
CA SER A 50 12.23 -31.02 17.21
C SER A 50 13.67 -30.94 16.68
N VAL A 51 14.52 -31.95 16.88
CA VAL A 51 15.96 -31.87 16.57
C VAL A 51 16.30 -32.21 15.12
N GLU A 52 15.63 -33.21 14.53
CA GLU A 52 15.93 -33.70 13.16
C GLU A 52 15.55 -32.70 12.05
N SER A 53 14.65 -31.75 12.35
CA SER A 53 14.14 -30.79 11.37
C SER A 53 15.06 -29.60 11.11
N LEU A 54 15.92 -29.21 12.06
CA LEU A 54 16.80 -28.04 11.93
C LEU A 54 18.05 -28.31 11.11
N ASP A 55 18.57 -29.54 11.14
CA ASP A 55 19.79 -29.93 10.43
C ASP A 55 19.58 -29.98 8.91
N LEU A 56 18.34 -30.20 8.48
CA LEU A 56 17.97 -30.16 7.06
C LEU A 56 18.21 -28.78 6.44
N PHE A 57 18.09 -27.70 7.22
CA PHE A 57 18.30 -26.32 6.77
C PHE A 57 19.72 -25.88 7.13
N PRO A 58 20.65 -25.79 6.16
CA PRO A 58 22.04 -25.43 6.45
C PRO A 58 22.11 -24.12 7.23
N ALA A 59 22.83 -24.10 8.35
CA ALA A 59 22.92 -22.92 9.21
C ALA A 59 23.37 -21.67 8.43
N SER A 60 24.32 -21.85 7.52
CA SER A 60 24.82 -20.80 6.61
C SER A 60 23.78 -20.25 5.63
N LYS A 61 22.63 -20.92 5.45
CA LYS A 61 21.54 -20.51 4.53
C LYS A 61 20.29 -20.03 5.24
N ARG A 62 20.16 -20.21 6.57
CA ARG A 62 18.98 -19.81 7.34
C ARG A 62 18.66 -18.32 7.20
N GLN A 63 19.68 -17.45 7.20
CA GLN A 63 19.47 -16.02 7.00
C GLN A 63 18.91 -15.71 5.60
N MET A 64 19.43 -16.35 4.56
CA MET A 64 18.93 -16.18 3.19
C MET A 64 17.49 -16.70 3.03
N ILE A 65 17.11 -17.78 3.73
CA ILE A 65 15.72 -18.25 3.82
C ILE A 65 14.82 -17.17 4.44
N ILE A 66 15.25 -16.57 5.57
CA ILE A 66 14.51 -15.49 6.24
C ILE A 66 14.35 -14.29 5.30
N ASP A 67 15.43 -13.84 4.68
CA ASP A 67 15.41 -12.66 3.81
C ASP A 67 14.53 -12.88 2.57
N THR A 68 14.53 -14.10 2.02
CA THR A 68 13.68 -14.49 0.88
C THR A 68 12.20 -14.47 1.28
N PHE A 69 11.86 -15.04 2.44
CA PHE A 69 10.48 -14.99 2.98
C PHE A 69 10.00 -13.56 3.19
N ASP A 70 10.83 -12.72 3.83
CA ASP A 70 10.50 -11.33 4.11
C ASP A 70 10.37 -10.52 2.80
N ALA A 71 11.21 -10.79 1.80
CA ALA A 71 11.14 -10.15 0.49
C ALA A 71 9.86 -10.51 -0.30
N ILE A 72 9.44 -11.79 -0.29
CA ILE A 72 8.17 -12.21 -0.89
C ILE A 72 7.00 -11.49 -0.22
N ASN A 73 6.97 -11.43 1.11
CA ASN A 73 5.89 -10.76 1.83
C ASN A 73 5.90 -9.23 1.66
N ARG A 74 7.07 -8.59 1.52
CA ARG A 74 7.17 -7.18 1.09
C ARG A 74 6.57 -6.97 -0.29
N PHE A 75 6.91 -7.83 -1.25
CA PHE A 75 6.35 -7.77 -2.60
C PHE A 75 4.82 -7.92 -2.59
N ARG A 76 4.29 -8.89 -1.84
CA ARG A 76 2.84 -9.08 -1.67
C ARG A 76 2.16 -7.84 -1.09
N ALA A 77 2.79 -7.17 -0.13
CA ALA A 77 2.28 -5.92 0.43
C ALA A 77 2.15 -4.80 -0.61
N THR A 78 3.08 -4.70 -1.58
CA THR A 78 2.97 -3.72 -2.69
C THR A 78 1.77 -3.96 -3.60
N LYS A 79 1.21 -5.17 -3.58
CA LYS A 79 0.01 -5.57 -4.32
C LYS A 79 -1.24 -5.63 -3.43
N HIS A 80 -1.16 -5.11 -2.20
CA HIS A 80 -2.24 -5.18 -1.21
C HIS A 80 -2.69 -6.62 -0.88
N LEU A 81 -1.78 -7.58 -1.02
CA LEU A 81 -2.02 -8.98 -0.70
C LEU A 81 -1.59 -9.29 0.72
N MET A 82 -2.28 -10.27 1.31
CA MET A 82 -2.00 -10.75 2.67
C MET A 82 -0.63 -11.44 2.73
N PRO A 83 0.13 -11.27 3.82
CA PRO A 83 1.39 -11.97 3.98
C PRO A 83 1.15 -13.48 4.12
N LEU A 84 2.01 -14.29 3.50
CA LEU A 84 2.03 -15.73 3.70
C LEU A 84 2.70 -16.07 5.03
N LYS A 85 2.29 -17.19 5.60
CA LYS A 85 2.92 -17.78 6.79
C LYS A 85 3.94 -18.84 6.40
N PHE A 86 4.92 -19.06 7.26
CA PHE A 86 5.92 -20.11 7.06
C PHE A 86 5.34 -21.46 7.46
N ASN A 87 5.55 -22.51 6.66
CA ASN A 87 5.23 -23.88 7.06
C ASN A 87 6.45 -24.78 6.90
N VAL A 88 6.90 -25.38 8.01
CA VAL A 88 8.13 -26.19 8.03
C VAL A 88 8.01 -27.45 7.17
N ARG A 89 6.81 -28.05 7.04
CA ARG A 89 6.62 -29.26 6.21
C ARG A 89 6.74 -28.92 4.73
N ILE A 90 6.16 -27.80 4.29
CA ILE A 90 6.36 -27.28 2.93
C ILE A 90 7.84 -26.93 2.70
N SER A 91 8.47 -26.30 3.69
CA SER A 91 9.88 -25.90 3.61
C SER A 91 10.82 -27.10 3.52
N THR A 92 10.51 -28.21 4.18
CA THR A 92 11.23 -29.49 4.07
C THR A 92 11.22 -30.01 2.63
N ILE A 93 10.10 -29.90 1.93
CA ILE A 93 9.99 -30.30 0.52
C ILE A 93 10.90 -29.40 -0.35
N SER A 94 10.77 -28.08 -0.17
CA SER A 94 11.59 -27.10 -0.88
C SER A 94 13.08 -27.31 -0.64
N GLN A 95 13.48 -27.59 0.61
CA GLN A 95 14.88 -27.80 0.99
C GLN A 95 15.45 -29.09 0.41
N LYS A 96 14.69 -30.19 0.46
CA LYS A 96 15.08 -31.44 -0.20
C LYS A 96 15.26 -31.25 -1.70
N TRP A 97 14.41 -30.46 -2.34
CA TRP A 97 14.55 -30.20 -3.78
C TRP A 97 15.75 -29.32 -4.11
N SER A 98 15.99 -28.27 -3.33
CA SER A 98 17.21 -27.45 -3.46
C SER A 98 18.47 -28.28 -3.25
N ASN A 99 18.48 -29.20 -2.29
CA ASN A 99 19.59 -30.14 -2.09
C ASN A 99 19.77 -31.06 -3.30
N LYS A 100 18.68 -31.62 -3.85
CA LYS A 100 18.73 -32.46 -5.06
C LYS A 100 19.31 -31.72 -6.26
N MET A 101 18.86 -30.49 -6.52
CA MET A 101 19.39 -29.66 -7.60
C MET A 101 20.88 -29.32 -7.38
N ALA A 102 21.27 -29.01 -6.14
CA ALA A 102 22.65 -28.74 -5.78
C ALA A 102 23.57 -29.96 -5.99
N THR A 103 23.11 -31.16 -5.59
CA THR A 103 23.89 -32.41 -5.72
C THR A 103 23.99 -32.88 -7.17
N THR A 104 22.90 -32.79 -7.94
CA THR A 104 22.86 -33.29 -9.32
C THR A 104 23.34 -32.26 -10.35
N GLY A 105 23.41 -30.99 -9.98
CA GLY A 105 23.69 -29.89 -10.90
C GLY A 105 22.55 -29.56 -11.87
N ARG A 106 21.42 -30.28 -11.81
CA ARG A 106 20.25 -30.07 -12.67
C ARG A 106 19.38 -28.94 -12.12
N PHE A 107 18.95 -28.04 -13.01
CA PHE A 107 18.05 -26.94 -12.66
C PHE A 107 16.69 -27.22 -13.27
N GLU A 108 15.77 -27.77 -12.46
CA GLU A 108 14.48 -28.26 -12.92
C GLU A 108 13.43 -28.18 -11.81
N HIS A 109 12.17 -28.05 -12.22
CA HIS A 109 11.03 -28.08 -11.30
C HIS A 109 10.86 -29.46 -10.67
N ASN A 110 10.36 -29.48 -9.44
CA ASN A 110 9.94 -30.70 -8.80
C ASN A 110 8.62 -31.16 -9.42
N SER A 111 8.57 -32.37 -9.97
CA SER A 111 7.31 -32.92 -10.49
C SER A 111 6.33 -33.33 -9.38
N ASP A 112 6.80 -33.36 -8.12
CA ASP A 112 6.06 -33.89 -6.97
C ASP A 112 6.24 -33.02 -5.70
N TYR A 113 6.22 -31.69 -5.84
CA TYR A 113 6.37 -30.76 -4.70
C TYR A 113 5.15 -30.73 -3.76
N VAL A 114 4.09 -31.46 -4.09
CA VAL A 114 2.89 -31.57 -3.25
C VAL A 114 2.96 -32.74 -2.28
N THR A 115 3.73 -33.78 -2.59
CA THR A 115 3.83 -34.96 -1.73
C THR A 115 4.55 -34.62 -0.42
N GLY A 116 3.87 -34.90 0.70
CA GLY A 116 4.34 -34.59 2.04
C GLY A 116 3.92 -33.20 2.56
N ALA A 117 3.25 -32.38 1.74
CA ALA A 117 2.63 -31.16 2.22
C ALA A 117 1.43 -31.51 3.13
N PRO A 118 1.11 -30.68 4.14
CA PRO A 118 -0.10 -30.88 4.93
C PRO A 118 -1.34 -31.00 4.03
N ALA A 119 -2.22 -31.96 4.31
CA ALA A 119 -3.42 -32.19 3.50
C ALA A 119 -4.41 -31.02 3.58
N GLY A 120 -5.32 -30.94 2.59
CA GLY A 120 -6.40 -29.96 2.57
C GLY A 120 -6.04 -28.62 1.90
N TYR A 121 -4.94 -28.56 1.14
CA TYR A 121 -4.68 -27.43 0.25
C TYR A 121 -5.56 -27.53 -1.01
N PHE A 122 -5.83 -26.40 -1.65
CA PHE A 122 -6.58 -26.32 -2.91
C PHE A 122 -5.77 -25.69 -4.05
N SER A 123 -4.64 -25.04 -3.75
CA SER A 123 -3.71 -24.53 -4.74
C SER A 123 -2.27 -24.73 -4.27
N ALA A 124 -1.36 -24.94 -5.22
CA ALA A 124 0.07 -25.10 -4.98
C ALA A 124 0.85 -24.56 -6.19
N SER A 125 2.01 -23.95 -5.95
CA SER A 125 2.92 -23.49 -7.00
C SER A 125 4.37 -23.49 -6.53
N GLU A 126 5.31 -23.63 -7.48
CA GLU A 126 6.74 -23.65 -7.22
C GLU A 126 7.47 -22.55 -8.00
N ASN A 127 8.39 -21.86 -7.32
CA ASN A 127 9.43 -21.06 -7.95
C ASN A 127 10.79 -21.68 -7.66
N ILE A 128 11.69 -21.70 -8.65
CA ILE A 128 13.10 -22.09 -8.48
C ILE A 128 14.04 -20.98 -8.96
N ALA A 129 15.23 -20.91 -8.39
CA ALA A 129 16.27 -19.95 -8.78
C ALA A 129 17.67 -20.56 -8.65
N LEU A 130 18.61 -20.06 -9.46
CA LEU A 130 20.02 -20.46 -9.46
C LEU A 130 20.92 -19.21 -9.57
N GLY A 131 21.98 -19.16 -8.76
CA GLY A 131 23.09 -18.21 -8.90
C GLY A 131 23.00 -16.95 -8.03
N TYR A 132 21.91 -16.75 -7.29
CA TYR A 132 21.75 -15.59 -6.41
C TYR A 132 22.44 -15.78 -5.06
N THR A 133 23.03 -14.72 -4.52
CA THR A 133 23.73 -14.73 -3.22
C THR A 133 22.93 -14.06 -2.10
N ALA A 134 21.90 -13.27 -2.44
CA ALA A 134 21.02 -12.59 -1.49
C ALA A 134 19.54 -12.88 -1.77
N GLY A 135 18.74 -13.03 -0.71
CA GLY A 135 17.31 -13.34 -0.82
C GLY A 135 16.50 -12.25 -1.54
N GLN A 136 16.85 -10.97 -1.34
CA GLN A 136 16.17 -9.87 -2.02
C GLN A 136 16.43 -9.86 -3.53
N ASP A 137 17.66 -10.11 -3.97
CA ASP A 137 18.01 -10.13 -5.40
C ASP A 137 17.36 -11.32 -6.12
N LEU A 138 17.30 -12.46 -5.43
CA LEU A 138 16.59 -13.64 -5.87
C LEU A 138 15.10 -13.32 -6.11
N VAL A 139 14.44 -12.70 -5.14
CA VAL A 139 13.02 -12.31 -5.27
C VAL A 139 12.84 -11.27 -6.37
N ASN A 140 13.77 -10.32 -6.54
CA ASN A 140 13.73 -9.37 -7.66
C ASN A 140 13.77 -10.10 -9.02
N GLY A 141 14.60 -11.14 -9.15
CA GLY A 141 14.61 -12.02 -10.32
C GLY A 141 13.26 -12.69 -10.59
N TRP A 142 12.60 -13.20 -9.55
CA TRP A 142 11.26 -13.75 -9.67
C TRP A 142 10.20 -12.68 -10.00
N ILE A 143 10.32 -11.46 -9.48
CA ILE A 143 9.42 -10.34 -9.81
C ILE A 143 9.50 -10.01 -11.30
N SER A 144 10.70 -10.00 -11.89
CA SER A 144 10.91 -9.71 -13.32
C SER A 144 10.45 -10.84 -14.26
N SER A 145 10.10 -12.01 -13.72
CA SER A 145 9.66 -13.17 -14.49
C SER A 145 8.14 -13.39 -14.36
N PRO A 146 7.34 -13.24 -15.43
CA PRO A 146 5.87 -13.29 -15.34
C PRO A 146 5.30 -14.52 -14.62
N GLY A 147 5.80 -15.73 -14.91
CA GLY A 147 5.33 -16.96 -14.25
C GLY A 147 5.65 -17.00 -12.75
N HIS A 148 6.90 -16.73 -12.38
CA HIS A 148 7.31 -16.67 -10.98
C HIS A 148 6.61 -15.55 -10.19
N ASN A 149 6.38 -14.40 -10.83
CA ASN A 149 5.63 -13.28 -10.26
C ASN A 149 4.19 -13.70 -9.95
N ALA A 150 3.52 -14.36 -10.90
CA ALA A 150 2.16 -14.86 -10.73
C ALA A 150 2.05 -15.74 -9.48
N ASN A 151 2.95 -16.70 -9.29
CA ASN A 151 3.00 -17.58 -8.12
C ASN A 151 3.11 -16.80 -6.79
N MET A 152 4.02 -15.82 -6.70
CA MET A 152 4.18 -15.01 -5.48
C MET A 152 2.99 -14.06 -5.23
N SER A 153 2.28 -13.67 -6.29
CA SER A 153 1.15 -12.75 -6.25
C SER A 153 -0.23 -13.43 -6.22
N GLN A 154 -0.28 -14.76 -6.06
CA GLN A 154 -1.56 -15.47 -5.94
C GLN A 154 -2.35 -14.97 -4.72
N PRO A 155 -3.57 -14.42 -4.89
CA PRO A 155 -4.34 -13.85 -3.78
C PRO A 155 -4.76 -14.87 -2.72
N ASP A 156 -4.95 -16.12 -3.13
CA ASP A 156 -5.42 -17.26 -2.36
C ASP A 156 -4.27 -18.06 -1.68
N ALA A 157 -3.01 -17.78 -2.01
CA ALA A 157 -1.89 -18.36 -1.30
C ALA A 157 -1.89 -17.89 0.16
N THR A 158 -1.71 -18.83 1.10
CA THR A 158 -1.73 -18.57 2.55
C THR A 158 -0.46 -19.03 3.27
N PHE A 159 0.23 -20.06 2.76
CA PHE A 159 1.46 -20.59 3.35
C PHE A 159 2.56 -20.73 2.31
N MET A 160 3.81 -20.63 2.74
CA MET A 160 4.98 -20.93 1.92
C MET A 160 6.06 -21.68 2.68
N GLY A 161 6.89 -22.39 1.92
CA GLY A 161 8.11 -23.02 2.42
C GLY A 161 9.27 -22.77 1.46
N ILE A 162 10.45 -22.51 2.01
CA ILE A 162 11.64 -22.10 1.25
C ILE A 162 12.79 -23.04 1.56
N GLY A 163 13.48 -23.50 0.52
CA GLY A 163 14.69 -24.29 0.59
C GLY A 163 15.81 -23.58 -0.13
N ILE A 164 17.02 -23.63 0.43
CA ILE A 164 18.22 -23.06 -0.19
C ILE A 164 19.41 -23.97 0.04
N SER A 165 20.14 -24.29 -1.02
CA SER A 165 21.35 -25.12 -0.97
C SER A 165 22.41 -24.58 -1.93
N THR A 166 23.68 -24.91 -1.72
CA THR A 166 24.76 -24.52 -2.64
C THR A 166 25.34 -25.76 -3.30
N GLY A 167 25.42 -25.73 -4.64
CA GLY A 167 26.08 -26.74 -5.46
C GLY A 167 27.18 -26.12 -6.30
N SER A 168 27.76 -26.92 -7.19
CA SER A 168 28.89 -26.51 -8.05
C SER A 168 28.58 -25.33 -8.98
N ARG A 169 27.31 -25.13 -9.34
CA ARG A 169 26.84 -24.03 -10.21
C ARG A 169 26.38 -22.79 -9.44
N GLY A 170 26.52 -22.78 -8.11
CA GLY A 170 26.09 -21.69 -7.24
C GLY A 170 24.94 -22.08 -6.30
N THR A 171 24.23 -21.08 -5.80
CA THR A 171 23.11 -21.28 -4.87
C THR A 171 21.85 -21.63 -5.63
N TYR A 172 21.24 -22.76 -5.26
CA TYR A 172 19.93 -23.21 -5.68
C TYR A 172 18.90 -22.84 -4.63
N ALA A 173 17.73 -22.38 -5.07
CA ALA A 173 16.62 -22.07 -4.19
C ALA A 173 15.29 -22.58 -4.75
N THR A 174 14.41 -22.98 -3.86
CA THR A 174 13.03 -23.41 -4.15
C THR A 174 12.10 -22.70 -3.17
N ALA A 175 11.04 -22.08 -3.68
CA ALA A 175 9.95 -21.55 -2.87
C ALA A 175 8.63 -22.15 -3.34
N ASN A 176 7.96 -22.87 -2.44
CA ASN A 176 6.66 -23.46 -2.69
C ASN A 176 5.59 -22.66 -1.96
N HIS A 177 4.51 -22.31 -2.66
CA HIS A 177 3.39 -21.51 -2.15
C HIS A 177 2.13 -22.36 -2.21
N PHE A 178 1.37 -22.40 -1.12
CA PHE A 178 0.17 -23.21 -0.98
C PHE A 178 -1.01 -22.36 -0.50
N GLY A 179 -2.18 -22.59 -1.10
CA GLY A 179 -3.48 -22.09 -0.64
C GLY A 179 -4.21 -23.16 0.17
N TYR A 180 -4.54 -22.82 1.42
CA TYR A 180 -5.39 -23.63 2.30
C TYR A 180 -6.69 -22.89 2.61
N PRO A 181 -7.81 -23.61 2.83
CA PRO A 181 -9.07 -23.00 3.24
C PRO A 181 -8.84 -22.09 4.44
N ALA A 182 -9.46 -20.91 4.47
CA ALA A 182 -9.17 -20.03 5.59
C ALA A 182 -9.71 -20.55 6.91
N GLY A 183 -9.02 -20.14 7.98
CA GLY A 183 -9.16 -20.75 9.30
C GLY A 183 -8.30 -22.00 9.47
N THR A 184 -7.87 -22.66 8.38
CA THR A 184 -6.94 -23.78 8.46
C THR A 184 -5.55 -23.26 8.84
N VAL A 185 -5.02 -23.79 9.93
CA VAL A 185 -3.61 -23.66 10.31
C VAL A 185 -3.00 -25.04 10.14
N PRO A 186 -2.35 -25.33 8.99
CA PRO A 186 -1.75 -26.62 8.76
C PRO A 186 -0.69 -26.92 9.83
N PRO A 187 -0.53 -28.19 10.25
CA PRO A 187 0.52 -28.56 11.19
C PRO A 187 1.90 -28.08 10.74
N GLY A 188 2.70 -27.58 11.70
CA GLY A 188 4.04 -27.06 11.43
C GLY A 188 4.07 -25.63 10.86
N SER A 189 3.01 -24.85 11.08
CA SER A 189 2.95 -23.45 10.66
C SER A 189 3.52 -22.49 11.69
N TYR A 190 4.16 -21.41 11.22
CA TYR A 190 4.81 -20.35 12.00
C TYR A 190 4.51 -18.99 11.34
N ASN A 191 4.62 -17.87 12.06
CA ASN A 191 4.47 -16.57 11.41
C ASN A 191 5.64 -16.26 10.46
N SER A 192 6.83 -16.81 10.74
CA SER A 192 8.03 -16.62 9.92
C SER A 192 9.01 -17.79 10.08
N PRO A 193 9.97 -17.97 9.14
CA PRO A 193 11.10 -18.87 9.33
C PRO A 193 11.96 -18.47 10.55
N ARG A 194 12.04 -17.17 10.89
CA ARG A 194 12.75 -16.68 12.07
C ARG A 194 12.14 -17.25 13.36
N ASP A 195 10.81 -17.29 13.46
CA ASP A 195 10.12 -17.89 14.60
C ASP A 195 10.49 -19.38 14.75
N TYR A 196 10.49 -20.11 13.64
CA TYR A 196 10.85 -21.53 13.62
C TYR A 196 12.32 -21.76 14.03
N PHE A 197 13.28 -21.05 13.41
CA PHE A 197 14.70 -21.21 13.71
C PHE A 197 15.06 -20.79 15.14
N ASN A 198 14.28 -19.90 15.76
CA ASN A 198 14.44 -19.50 17.16
C ASN A 198 13.70 -20.42 18.14
N GLY A 199 13.14 -21.55 17.69
CA GLY A 199 12.48 -22.54 18.54
C GLY A 199 11.15 -22.05 19.13
N ARG A 200 10.49 -21.06 18.51
CA ARG A 200 9.15 -20.64 18.96
C ARG A 200 8.15 -21.78 18.76
N PRO A 201 7.06 -21.84 19.56
CA PRO A 201 6.02 -22.83 19.34
C PRO A 201 5.35 -22.66 17.97
N ALA A 202 4.99 -23.78 17.33
CA ALA A 202 4.17 -23.75 16.13
C ALA A 202 2.78 -23.15 16.43
N LEU A 203 2.21 -22.49 15.42
CA LEU A 203 0.84 -22.01 15.45
C LEU A 203 -0.10 -23.21 15.64
N ARG A 204 -1.02 -23.09 16.60
CA ARG A 204 -2.09 -24.06 16.82
C ARG A 204 -3.33 -23.60 16.07
N ALA A 205 -4.08 -24.55 15.51
CA ALA A 205 -5.44 -24.30 15.07
C ALA A 205 -6.26 -23.92 16.32
N THR A 206 -6.59 -22.64 16.48
CA THR A 206 -7.58 -22.22 17.46
C THR A 206 -8.93 -22.67 16.93
N SER A 207 -9.58 -23.60 17.62
CA SER A 207 -10.88 -24.20 17.26
C SER A 207 -12.08 -23.25 17.42
N GLY A 208 -11.88 -21.96 17.16
CA GLY A 208 -12.93 -20.96 17.15
C GLY A 208 -12.58 -19.89 16.13
N THR A 209 -13.54 -19.57 15.27
CA THR A 209 -13.49 -18.35 14.45
C THR A 209 -13.29 -17.18 15.41
N PRO A 210 -12.19 -16.41 15.32
CA PRO A 210 -11.99 -15.28 16.22
C PRO A 210 -13.12 -14.28 16.01
N ALA A 211 -13.88 -13.99 17.06
CA ALA A 211 -14.96 -13.00 16.99
C ALA A 211 -14.37 -11.62 16.66
N ALA A 212 -14.88 -11.00 15.59
CA ALA A 212 -14.57 -9.61 15.26
C ALA A 212 -15.14 -8.69 16.35
N LEU A 213 -14.45 -7.59 16.62
CA LEU A 213 -15.00 -6.47 17.37
C LEU A 213 -15.53 -5.42 16.40
N ASP A 214 -16.66 -4.80 16.72
CA ASP A 214 -17.24 -3.76 15.87
C ASP A 214 -16.37 -2.50 15.91
N PRO A 215 -16.11 -1.85 14.76
CA PRO A 215 -15.55 -0.51 14.73
C PRO A 215 -16.57 0.48 15.31
N THR A 216 -16.07 1.48 16.03
CA THR A 216 -16.90 2.55 16.59
C THR A 216 -16.79 3.81 15.74
N VAL A 217 -17.83 4.63 15.73
CA VAL A 217 -17.87 5.89 14.97
C VAL A 217 -18.19 7.05 15.90
N ASP A 218 -17.40 8.11 15.80
CA ASP A 218 -17.66 9.43 16.37
C ASP A 218 -18.14 10.34 15.23
N TRP A 219 -19.45 10.56 15.17
CA TRP A 219 -20.10 11.35 14.13
C TRP A 219 -19.89 12.85 14.28
N GLU A 220 -19.59 13.33 15.49
CA GLU A 220 -19.30 14.75 15.71
C GLU A 220 -17.91 15.11 15.16
N LYS A 221 -16.94 14.22 15.38
CA LYS A 221 -15.57 14.39 14.87
C LYS A 221 -15.37 13.82 13.46
N LEU A 222 -16.38 13.16 12.91
CA LEU A 222 -16.29 12.38 11.67
C LEU A 222 -15.08 11.44 11.67
N THR A 223 -14.95 10.64 12.71
CA THR A 223 -13.90 9.62 12.84
C THR A 223 -14.47 8.23 13.09
N TYR A 224 -13.74 7.20 12.69
CA TYR A 224 -14.01 5.80 13.05
C TYR A 224 -12.79 5.20 13.76
N THR A 225 -13.03 4.24 14.65
CA THR A 225 -11.98 3.55 15.40
C THR A 225 -11.96 2.07 15.05
N ILE A 226 -10.79 1.60 14.64
CA ILE A 226 -10.50 0.18 14.44
C ILE A 226 -10.01 -0.41 15.77
N PRO A 227 -10.68 -1.44 16.31
CA PRO A 227 -10.28 -2.04 17.58
C PRO A 227 -9.04 -2.94 17.43
N ALA A 228 -8.26 -3.07 18.51
CA ALA A 228 -7.17 -4.03 18.57
C ALA A 228 -7.71 -5.43 18.84
N LYS A 229 -7.56 -6.35 17.88
CA LYS A 229 -8.00 -7.74 18.04
C LYS A 229 -7.04 -8.72 17.38
N THR A 230 -6.47 -9.62 18.17
CA THR A 230 -5.62 -10.71 17.68
C THR A 230 -6.42 -11.73 16.87
N GLY A 231 -5.84 -12.23 15.78
CA GLY A 231 -6.45 -13.26 14.94
C GLY A 231 -7.34 -12.73 13.82
N VAL A 232 -7.57 -11.43 13.75
CA VAL A 232 -8.32 -10.76 12.68
C VAL A 232 -7.51 -9.61 12.09
N ILE A 233 -7.89 -9.18 10.89
CA ILE A 233 -7.32 -8.05 10.16
C ILE A 233 -8.48 -7.19 9.68
N TYR A 234 -8.43 -5.89 9.95
CA TYR A 234 -9.42 -4.92 9.47
C TYR A 234 -8.91 -4.31 8.17
N LEU A 235 -9.79 -4.20 7.18
CA LEU A 235 -9.51 -3.57 5.90
C LEU A 235 -10.48 -2.41 5.75
N VAL A 236 -9.95 -1.21 5.56
CA VAL A 236 -10.77 -0.02 5.27
C VAL A 236 -10.65 0.27 3.78
N ASN A 237 -11.77 0.26 3.07
CA ASN A 237 -11.84 0.37 1.61
C ASN A 237 -10.88 -0.63 0.92
N GLY A 238 -10.83 -1.85 1.43
CA GLY A 238 -9.96 -2.92 0.94
C GLY A 238 -8.49 -2.85 1.37
N ALA A 239 -8.05 -1.82 2.08
CA ALA A 239 -6.66 -1.67 2.56
C ALA A 239 -6.53 -2.04 4.05
N VAL A 240 -5.56 -2.90 4.38
CA VAL A 240 -5.27 -3.28 5.78
C VAL A 240 -5.02 -2.05 6.65
N LYS A 241 -5.72 -1.97 7.78
CA LYS A 241 -5.65 -0.87 8.72
C LYS A 241 -5.27 -1.37 10.11
N ALA A 242 -4.32 -0.67 10.74
CA ALA A 242 -3.97 -0.93 12.13
C ALA A 242 -5.11 -0.50 13.06
N ALA A 243 -5.06 -0.95 14.31
CA ALA A 243 -5.94 -0.44 15.35
C ALA A 243 -5.65 1.05 15.61
N GLY A 244 -6.70 1.82 15.88
CA GLY A 244 -6.62 3.26 16.11
C GLY A 244 -7.79 4.03 15.52
N THR A 245 -7.80 5.34 15.76
CA THR A 245 -8.84 6.26 15.31
C THR A 245 -8.42 7.00 14.04
N TYR A 246 -9.32 7.09 13.07
CA TYR A 246 -9.07 7.63 11.75
C TYR A 246 -10.21 8.56 11.30
N PRO A 247 -9.93 9.66 10.59
CA PRO A 247 -10.97 10.50 10.02
C PRO A 247 -11.63 9.82 8.80
N PHE A 248 -12.91 10.09 8.58
CA PHE A 248 -13.55 9.82 7.29
C PHE A 248 -12.91 10.69 6.21
N ARG A 249 -12.36 10.06 5.17
CA ARG A 249 -11.75 10.73 4.01
C ARG A 249 -12.51 10.50 2.72
N SER A 250 -13.60 9.76 2.80
CA SER A 250 -14.48 9.38 1.70
C SER A 250 -15.91 9.41 2.21
N ILE A 251 -16.85 9.68 1.31
CA ILE A 251 -18.29 9.65 1.60
C ILE A 251 -18.81 8.22 1.72
N VAL A 252 -18.12 7.24 1.15
CA VAL A 252 -18.39 5.82 1.41
C VAL A 252 -17.14 5.22 2.00
N VAL A 253 -17.29 4.60 3.17
CA VAL A 253 -16.23 3.83 3.82
C VAL A 253 -16.74 2.44 4.12
N THR A 254 -16.08 1.44 3.54
CA THR A 254 -16.27 0.04 3.90
C THR A 254 -15.20 -0.38 4.89
N ILE A 255 -15.59 -1.13 5.91
CA ILE A 255 -14.68 -1.77 6.86
C ILE A 255 -14.97 -3.26 6.84
N ASP A 256 -14.07 -4.04 6.27
CA ASP A 256 -14.13 -5.50 6.27
C ASP A 256 -13.26 -6.04 7.38
N VAL A 257 -13.72 -7.07 8.09
CA VAL A 257 -12.89 -7.82 9.02
C VAL A 257 -12.65 -9.19 8.46
N LYS A 258 -11.39 -9.54 8.32
CA LYS A 258 -10.97 -10.83 7.80
C LYS A 258 -10.21 -11.62 8.86
N THR A 259 -10.26 -12.95 8.78
CA THR A 259 -9.37 -13.78 9.59
C THR A 259 -7.90 -13.56 9.18
N ALA A 260 -7.00 -13.43 10.16
CA ALA A 260 -5.58 -13.24 9.87
C ALA A 260 -4.91 -14.49 9.28
N ALA A 261 -5.52 -15.67 9.45
CA ALA A 261 -4.98 -16.94 9.00
C ALA A 261 -5.35 -17.32 7.56
N GLY A 262 -6.26 -16.61 6.90
CA GLY A 262 -6.46 -16.79 5.46
C GLY A 262 -7.54 -15.94 4.80
N GLY A 263 -7.87 -14.76 5.35
CA GLY A 263 -8.57 -13.73 4.57
C GLY A 263 -10.08 -13.89 4.43
N HIS A 264 -10.73 -14.86 5.09
CA HIS A 264 -12.20 -14.93 5.11
C HIS A 264 -12.79 -13.70 5.77
N THR A 265 -13.72 -13.01 5.10
CA THR A 265 -14.52 -11.95 5.70
C THR A 265 -15.42 -12.54 6.78
N LEU A 266 -15.18 -12.11 8.01
CA LEU A 266 -16.00 -12.42 9.18
C LEU A 266 -17.27 -11.57 9.19
N THR A 267 -17.10 -10.28 8.92
CA THR A 267 -18.16 -9.28 8.92
C THR A 267 -17.68 -8.05 8.15
N ALA A 268 -18.61 -7.22 7.70
CA ALA A 268 -18.31 -5.97 7.03
C ALA A 268 -19.31 -4.89 7.45
N TRP A 269 -18.84 -3.65 7.50
CA TRP A 269 -19.67 -2.46 7.71
C TRP A 269 -19.49 -1.51 6.54
N THR A 270 -20.60 -0.91 6.10
CA THR A 270 -20.58 0.18 5.13
C THR A 270 -21.14 1.42 5.81
N TYR A 271 -20.34 2.47 5.85
CA TYR A 271 -20.75 3.79 6.30
C TYR A 271 -20.93 4.66 5.07
N ASP A 272 -22.17 5.11 4.85
CA ASP A 272 -22.53 6.06 3.81
C ASP A 272 -22.76 7.43 4.44
N LEU A 273 -21.87 8.36 4.10
CA LEU A 273 -21.81 9.76 4.53
C LEU A 273 -22.18 10.69 3.38
N SER A 274 -22.84 10.20 2.32
CA SER A 274 -23.22 10.99 1.16
C SER A 274 -24.11 12.19 1.52
N SER A 275 -24.90 12.10 2.59
CA SER A 275 -25.69 13.21 3.13
C SER A 275 -24.84 14.35 3.71
N LEU A 276 -23.57 14.08 4.07
CA LEU A 276 -22.61 15.06 4.58
C LEU A 276 -21.71 15.62 3.48
N ALA A 277 -21.85 15.11 2.25
CA ALA A 277 -21.02 15.51 1.12
C ALA A 277 -21.37 16.94 0.69
N VAL A 278 -20.33 17.78 0.60
CA VAL A 278 -20.44 19.13 0.03
C VAL A 278 -19.43 19.30 -1.07
N THR A 279 -19.77 20.14 -2.04
CA THR A 279 -18.85 20.54 -3.11
C THR A 279 -18.51 22.01 -2.93
N ALA A 280 -17.26 22.36 -3.23
CA ALA A 280 -16.85 23.75 -3.22
C ALA A 280 -17.22 24.42 -4.55
N ALA A 281 -17.88 25.57 -4.46
CA ALA A 281 -18.12 26.43 -5.59
C ALA A 281 -16.78 27.00 -6.12
N ALA A 282 -16.58 26.97 -7.44
CA ALA A 282 -15.36 27.50 -8.02
C ALA A 282 -15.24 29.04 -7.78
N PRO A 283 -14.08 29.53 -7.30
CA PRO A 283 -13.80 30.95 -7.28
C PRO A 283 -13.86 31.56 -8.68
N LYS A 284 -14.32 32.81 -8.78
CA LYS A 284 -14.30 33.54 -10.05
C LYS A 284 -13.00 34.33 -10.17
N PHE A 285 -12.39 34.31 -11.35
CA PHE A 285 -11.14 35.02 -11.62
C PHE A 285 -11.32 36.05 -12.75
N SER A 286 -10.75 37.24 -12.59
CA SER A 286 -10.70 38.27 -13.62
C SER A 286 -9.25 38.71 -13.85
N GLN A 287 -8.62 38.15 -14.90
CA GLN A 287 -7.24 38.52 -15.26
C GLN A 287 -7.11 40.00 -15.63
N ALA A 288 -8.09 40.54 -16.37
CA ALA A 288 -8.06 41.94 -16.82
C ALA A 288 -8.15 42.94 -15.67
N LYS A 289 -8.93 42.62 -14.63
CA LYS A 289 -9.10 43.47 -13.44
C LYS A 289 -8.08 43.15 -12.34
N GLY A 290 -7.34 42.06 -12.46
CA GLY A 290 -6.46 41.58 -11.38
C GLY A 290 -7.24 41.23 -10.11
N THR A 291 -8.43 40.64 -10.26
CA THR A 291 -9.29 40.32 -9.11
C THR A 291 -9.71 38.86 -9.07
N TYR A 292 -10.01 38.38 -7.87
CA TYR A 292 -10.64 37.08 -7.64
C TYR A 292 -11.80 37.23 -6.65
N THR A 293 -12.82 36.39 -6.79
CA THR A 293 -14.00 36.39 -5.92
C THR A 293 -14.11 35.04 -5.21
N ILE A 294 -14.11 35.07 -3.89
CA ILE A 294 -14.42 33.93 -3.02
C ILE A 294 -15.95 33.83 -2.89
N PRO A 295 -16.56 32.67 -3.20
CA PRO A 295 -18.00 32.49 -3.12
C PRO A 295 -18.47 32.44 -1.66
N ALA A 296 -19.73 32.83 -1.43
CA ALA A 296 -20.37 32.71 -0.13
C ALA A 296 -20.98 31.32 0.03
N THR A 297 -20.42 30.51 0.93
CA THR A 297 -20.91 29.17 1.26
C THR A 297 -20.84 28.94 2.77
N SER A 298 -21.91 28.41 3.36
CA SER A 298 -21.94 28.08 4.79
C SER A 298 -21.17 26.80 5.14
N SER A 299 -21.10 25.84 4.21
CA SER A 299 -20.50 24.51 4.45
C SER A 299 -19.05 24.37 3.98
N VAL A 300 -18.44 25.42 3.44
CA VAL A 300 -17.07 25.39 2.91
C VAL A 300 -16.32 26.66 3.32
N THR A 301 -15.12 26.48 3.85
CA THR A 301 -14.15 27.53 4.17
C THR A 301 -13.12 27.62 3.04
N TYR A 302 -12.84 28.83 2.54
CA TYR A 302 -11.78 29.04 1.54
C TYR A 302 -10.54 29.62 2.18
N LEU A 303 -9.39 29.15 1.71
CA LEU A 303 -8.08 29.64 2.09
C LEU A 303 -7.36 30.17 0.85
N VAL A 304 -6.74 31.33 0.96
CA VAL A 304 -5.90 31.92 -0.09
C VAL A 304 -4.46 31.87 0.38
N ASN A 305 -3.62 31.12 -0.33
CA ASN A 305 -2.24 30.82 0.05
C ASN A 305 -2.13 30.26 1.48
N GLY A 306 -3.09 29.42 1.89
CA GLY A 306 -3.14 28.80 3.21
C GLY A 306 -3.77 29.64 4.33
N ALA A 307 -4.19 30.87 4.06
CA ALA A 307 -4.88 31.71 5.04
C ALA A 307 -6.38 31.79 4.76
N VAL A 308 -7.22 31.53 5.76
CA VAL A 308 -8.69 31.62 5.66
C VAL A 308 -9.11 32.99 5.14
N LYS A 309 -10.01 33.00 4.15
CA LYS A 309 -10.49 34.21 3.49
C LYS A 309 -12.02 34.22 3.45
N PRO A 310 -12.67 35.29 3.97
CA PRO A 310 -14.11 35.43 3.85
C PRO A 310 -14.59 35.51 2.40
N PRO A 311 -15.90 35.29 2.16
CA PRO A 311 -16.53 35.59 0.88
C PRO A 311 -16.36 37.05 0.49
N GLY A 312 -16.12 37.31 -0.80
CA GLY A 312 -15.92 38.67 -1.30
C GLY A 312 -14.98 38.73 -2.49
N THR A 313 -14.81 39.94 -3.04
CA THR A 313 -13.91 40.20 -4.17
C THR A 313 -12.65 40.90 -3.69
N TYR A 314 -11.50 40.43 -4.17
CA TYR A 314 -10.18 40.87 -3.73
C TYR A 314 -9.28 41.13 -4.93
N SER A 315 -8.35 42.09 -4.78
CA SER A 315 -7.37 42.43 -5.81
C SER A 315 -6.03 41.74 -5.56
N ARG A 316 -5.34 41.37 -6.65
CA ARG A 316 -4.03 40.71 -6.60
C ARG A 316 -3.25 40.90 -7.91
N SER A 317 -1.93 40.98 -7.80
CA SER A 317 -1.00 41.11 -8.94
C SER A 317 -0.05 39.91 -9.12
N THR A 318 -0.04 38.98 -8.17
CA THR A 318 0.83 37.80 -8.15
C THR A 318 0.05 36.51 -8.30
N ARG A 319 0.75 35.38 -8.42
CA ARG A 319 0.13 34.07 -8.27
C ARG A 319 -0.53 33.90 -6.92
N ILE A 320 -1.69 33.24 -6.93
CA ILE A 320 -2.38 32.75 -5.74
C ILE A 320 -2.82 31.30 -5.96
N THR A 321 -2.93 30.59 -4.86
CA THR A 321 -3.61 29.30 -4.76
C THR A 321 -4.78 29.47 -3.81
N ILE A 322 -5.98 29.08 -4.23
CA ILE A 322 -7.18 29.04 -3.40
C ILE A 322 -7.49 27.58 -3.13
N THR A 323 -7.57 27.21 -1.87
CA THR A 323 -8.04 25.89 -1.43
C THR A 323 -9.37 26.02 -0.71
N ALA A 324 -10.20 25.00 -0.82
CA ALA A 324 -11.44 24.85 -0.08
C ALA A 324 -11.30 23.72 0.94
N GLU A 325 -11.87 23.92 2.11
CA GLU A 325 -11.98 22.94 3.18
C GLU A 325 -13.45 22.85 3.62
N ALA A 326 -13.92 21.65 3.94
CA ALA A 326 -15.26 21.49 4.48
C ALA A 326 -15.36 22.13 5.87
N ALA A 327 -16.50 22.77 6.16
CA ALA A 327 -16.85 23.15 7.51
C ALA A 327 -17.00 21.89 8.40
N PRO A 328 -16.87 22.02 9.73
CA PRO A 328 -17.12 20.90 10.65
C PRO A 328 -18.44 20.17 10.35
N GLY A 329 -18.44 18.85 10.46
CA GLY A 329 -19.60 18.01 10.16
C GLY A 329 -19.86 17.74 8.67
N HIS A 330 -19.03 18.25 7.75
CA HIS A 330 -19.16 18.01 6.32
C HIS A 330 -17.91 17.34 5.74
N ILE A 331 -18.08 16.67 4.59
CA ILE A 331 -16.99 16.07 3.83
C ILE A 331 -16.90 16.77 2.47
N LEU A 332 -15.74 17.37 2.19
CA LEU A 332 -15.52 18.04 0.92
C LEU A 332 -15.25 17.01 -0.19
N THR A 333 -16.00 17.12 -1.28
CA THR A 333 -15.87 16.29 -2.47
C THR A 333 -15.67 17.14 -3.72
N GLY A 334 -15.13 16.54 -4.78
CA GLY A 334 -14.88 17.23 -6.04
C GLY A 334 -13.66 18.15 -6.01
N THR A 335 -13.67 19.18 -6.86
CA THR A 335 -12.52 20.11 -6.98
C THR A 335 -12.47 21.04 -5.78
N SER A 336 -11.32 21.11 -5.13
CA SER A 336 -11.10 21.92 -3.92
C SER A 336 -9.86 22.81 -4.00
N SER A 337 -9.15 22.86 -5.14
CA SER A 337 -7.99 23.72 -5.31
C SER A 337 -7.98 24.37 -6.68
N TRP A 338 -7.75 25.67 -6.70
CA TRP A 338 -7.63 26.48 -7.91
C TRP A 338 -6.40 27.37 -7.80
N SER A 339 -5.76 27.66 -8.93
CA SER A 339 -4.63 28.58 -8.97
C SER A 339 -4.75 29.51 -10.15
N ILE A 340 -4.36 30.77 -9.96
CA ILE A 340 -4.23 31.74 -11.03
C ILE A 340 -2.97 32.58 -10.83
N ASP A 341 -2.34 32.95 -11.95
CA ASP A 341 -1.20 33.84 -11.96
C ASP A 341 -1.57 35.18 -12.63
N PHE A 342 -1.79 36.20 -11.81
CA PHE A 342 -2.15 37.54 -12.28
C PHE A 342 -0.99 38.30 -12.93
N ARG A 343 0.25 37.79 -12.84
CA ARG A 343 1.41 38.42 -13.50
C ARG A 343 1.22 38.46 -15.01
N LYS A 344 1.73 39.50 -15.67
CA LYS A 344 1.65 39.65 -17.12
C LYS A 344 2.44 38.52 -17.80
N ALA A 345 1.76 37.73 -18.62
CA ALA A 345 2.40 36.69 -19.42
C ALA A 345 3.26 37.31 -20.52
N VAL A 346 4.48 36.83 -20.67
CA VAL A 346 5.38 37.18 -21.77
C VAL A 346 6.02 35.91 -22.33
N THR A 347 6.05 35.80 -23.66
CA THR A 347 6.75 34.70 -24.35
C THR A 347 8.07 35.22 -24.88
N ALA A 348 9.19 34.65 -24.44
CA ALA A 348 10.51 35.11 -24.86
C ALA A 348 10.74 34.88 -26.36
N ALA A 349 11.22 35.92 -27.03
CA ALA A 349 11.68 35.84 -28.40
C ALA A 349 13.01 35.04 -28.46
N LYS A 350 13.08 34.14 -29.44
CA LYS A 350 14.28 33.33 -29.68
C LYS A 350 15.46 34.24 -30.08
N PRO A 351 16.63 34.14 -29.41
CA PRO A 351 17.84 34.84 -29.85
C PRO A 351 18.21 34.46 -31.28
N ALA A 352 18.56 35.47 -32.08
CA ALA A 352 18.90 35.29 -33.49
C ALA A 352 20.40 34.98 -33.65
N MET A 353 20.72 34.21 -34.68
CA MET A 353 22.06 33.71 -34.98
C MET A 353 22.48 34.17 -36.37
N ASN A 354 23.74 34.55 -36.53
CA ASN A 354 24.38 34.76 -37.82
C ASN A 354 25.69 33.96 -37.84
N SER A 355 25.66 32.80 -38.48
CA SER A 355 26.81 31.88 -38.59
C SER A 355 27.89 32.40 -39.55
N THR A 356 27.53 33.21 -40.55
CA THR A 356 28.51 33.79 -41.49
C THR A 356 29.44 34.79 -40.80
N THR A 357 28.94 35.51 -39.80
CA THR A 357 29.70 36.55 -39.07
C THR A 357 30.08 36.13 -37.65
N ASN A 358 29.73 34.91 -37.23
CA ASN A 358 29.87 34.39 -35.87
C ASN A 358 29.33 35.36 -34.81
N ARG A 359 28.08 35.79 -35.00
CA ARG A 359 27.39 36.71 -34.08
C ARG A 359 26.03 36.17 -33.65
N TYR A 360 25.61 36.54 -32.45
CA TYR A 360 24.23 36.39 -31.99
C TYR A 360 23.62 37.72 -31.59
N THR A 361 22.30 37.81 -31.67
CA THR A 361 21.52 38.96 -31.26
C THR A 361 20.56 38.58 -30.15
N ILE A 362 20.69 39.27 -29.02
CA ILE A 362 19.74 39.22 -27.90
C ILE A 362 18.62 40.23 -28.19
N PRO A 363 17.35 39.81 -28.27
CA PRO A 363 16.25 40.69 -28.61
C PRO A 363 15.92 41.65 -27.46
N LYS A 364 15.52 42.89 -27.81
CA LYS A 364 14.98 43.85 -26.84
C LYS A 364 13.51 43.52 -26.61
N GLN A 365 13.18 43.03 -25.41
CA GLN A 365 11.81 42.63 -25.10
C GLN A 365 11.40 43.01 -23.67
N THR A 366 10.31 43.76 -23.56
CA THR A 366 9.75 44.15 -22.26
C THR A 366 9.30 42.92 -21.47
N GLY A 367 9.71 42.86 -20.20
CA GLY A 367 9.34 41.77 -19.28
C GLY A 367 10.21 40.52 -19.38
N VAL A 368 11.22 40.50 -20.25
CA VAL A 368 12.14 39.36 -20.42
C VAL A 368 13.58 39.80 -20.20
N ALA A 369 14.32 39.05 -19.37
CA ALA A 369 15.75 39.18 -19.16
C ALA A 369 16.46 37.96 -19.76
N TYR A 370 17.50 38.20 -20.57
CA TYR A 370 18.26 37.14 -21.23
C TYR A 370 19.60 36.89 -20.53
N PHE A 371 20.00 35.64 -20.57
CA PHE A 371 21.24 35.13 -20.01
C PHE A 371 21.96 34.34 -21.09
N VAL A 372 23.27 34.53 -21.17
CA VAL A 372 24.18 33.77 -22.04
C VAL A 372 25.16 33.03 -21.16
N ASN A 373 25.20 31.70 -21.27
CA ASN A 373 26.00 30.81 -20.43
C ASN A 373 25.82 31.12 -18.93
N GLY A 374 24.57 31.38 -18.52
CA GLY A 374 24.21 31.69 -17.13
C GLY A 374 24.44 33.12 -16.67
N LYS A 375 25.06 33.99 -17.48
CA LYS A 375 25.30 35.40 -17.14
C LYS A 375 24.28 36.33 -17.80
N PRO A 376 23.72 37.34 -17.10
CA PRO A 376 22.78 38.27 -17.70
C PRO A 376 23.45 39.10 -18.81
N VAL A 377 22.77 39.27 -19.94
CA VAL A 377 23.28 40.03 -21.09
C VAL A 377 22.19 40.99 -21.58
N PRO A 378 22.51 42.28 -21.80
CA PRO A 378 21.55 43.23 -22.34
C PRO A 378 21.16 42.91 -23.78
N ALA A 379 20.12 43.56 -24.29
CA ALA A 379 19.76 43.44 -25.68
C ALA A 379 20.85 44.04 -26.57
N GLY A 380 21.17 43.37 -27.68
CA GLY A 380 22.27 43.78 -28.55
C GLY A 380 22.86 42.62 -29.35
N THR A 381 23.85 42.93 -30.18
CA THR A 381 24.54 41.94 -31.03
C THR A 381 25.96 41.70 -30.53
N TYR A 382 26.31 40.45 -30.28
CA TYR A 382 27.58 40.03 -29.68
C TYR A 382 28.32 39.05 -30.59
N LYS A 383 29.65 38.98 -30.47
CA LYS A 383 30.47 37.97 -31.15
C LYS A 383 30.44 36.66 -30.36
N ALA A 384 30.32 35.54 -31.06
CA ALA A 384 30.53 34.21 -30.51
C ALA A 384 31.96 33.73 -30.82
N ALA A 385 32.50 32.86 -29.97
CA ALA A 385 33.77 32.20 -30.22
C ALA A 385 33.54 30.96 -31.10
N ASN A 386 34.33 30.83 -32.17
CA ASN A 386 34.25 29.71 -33.12
C ASN A 386 34.40 28.35 -32.40
N GLY A 387 33.61 27.38 -32.82
CA GLY A 387 33.61 26.01 -32.32
C GLY A 387 32.90 25.81 -30.97
N LYS A 388 32.43 26.88 -30.31
CA LYS A 388 31.83 26.82 -28.98
C LYS A 388 30.31 26.79 -29.03
N THR A 389 29.73 26.00 -28.12
CA THR A 389 28.30 26.05 -27.82
C THR A 389 27.99 27.24 -26.93
N VAL A 390 26.97 28.01 -27.30
CA VAL A 390 26.44 29.14 -26.54
C VAL A 390 25.02 28.79 -26.09
N ASN A 391 24.81 28.80 -24.78
CA ASN A 391 23.53 28.51 -24.16
C ASN A 391 22.82 29.82 -23.80
N PHE A 392 21.58 29.94 -24.25
CA PHE A 392 20.72 31.08 -23.99
C PHE A 392 19.61 30.67 -23.04
N THR A 393 19.31 31.52 -22.07
CA THR A 393 18.18 31.35 -21.15
C THR A 393 17.46 32.67 -20.99
N ALA A 394 16.13 32.65 -21.03
CA ALA A 394 15.27 33.78 -20.72
C ALA A 394 14.64 33.58 -19.33
N LYS A 395 14.57 34.67 -18.55
CA LYS A 395 13.84 34.75 -17.28
C LYS A 395 12.86 35.94 -17.30
N ALA A 396 11.82 35.91 -16.48
CA ALA A 396 10.95 37.07 -16.30
C ALA A 396 11.80 38.22 -15.72
N ALA A 397 11.70 39.41 -16.30
CA ALA A 397 12.55 40.54 -15.92
C ALA A 397 12.23 41.08 -14.51
N SER A 398 11.01 40.87 -14.01
CA SER A 398 10.61 41.23 -12.65
C SER A 398 9.44 40.37 -12.16
N SER A 399 9.07 40.53 -10.89
CA SER A 399 7.92 39.87 -10.27
C SER A 399 6.57 40.24 -10.89
N ALA A 400 6.49 41.30 -11.71
CA ALA A 400 5.28 41.67 -12.43
C ALA A 400 4.99 40.77 -13.66
N TYR A 401 5.98 40.01 -14.11
CA TYR A 401 5.91 39.18 -15.30
C TYR A 401 6.01 37.70 -14.98
N ARG A 402 5.43 36.87 -15.85
CA ARG A 402 5.68 35.43 -15.89
C ARG A 402 6.07 35.04 -17.31
N LEU A 403 7.07 34.18 -17.44
CA LEU A 403 7.44 33.62 -18.74
C LEU A 403 6.50 32.49 -19.12
N THR A 404 6.16 32.44 -20.40
CA THR A 404 5.43 31.35 -21.05
C THR A 404 6.18 30.88 -22.29
N GLY A 405 6.01 29.61 -22.67
CA GLY A 405 6.67 29.04 -23.85
C GLY A 405 8.16 28.75 -23.66
N THR A 406 8.87 28.55 -24.77
CA THR A 406 10.30 28.23 -24.76
C THR A 406 11.13 29.36 -24.19
N SER A 407 12.03 29.03 -23.27
CA SER A 407 12.91 29.99 -22.59
C SER A 407 14.37 29.60 -22.65
N THR A 408 14.73 28.49 -23.30
CA THR A 408 16.11 28.03 -23.44
C THR A 408 16.41 27.69 -24.89
N TRP A 409 17.61 28.05 -25.33
CA TRP A 409 18.13 27.72 -26.65
C TRP A 409 19.61 27.41 -26.55
N SER A 410 20.11 26.54 -27.41
CA SER A 410 21.53 26.22 -27.47
C SER A 410 21.95 26.19 -28.93
N TYR A 411 23.09 26.80 -29.22
CA TYR A 411 23.64 26.81 -30.56
C TYR A 411 25.14 26.65 -30.55
N ARG A 412 25.66 25.99 -31.58
CA ARG A 412 27.09 25.88 -31.82
C ARG A 412 27.48 26.88 -32.92
N PHE A 413 28.50 27.67 -32.62
CA PHE A 413 29.11 28.63 -33.55
C PHE A 413 30.40 28.08 -34.14
#